data_AF-A0A661T9S1-F1
#
_entry.id   AF-A0A661T9S1-F1
#
_cell.length_a   1.000
_cell.length_b   1.000
_cell.length_c   1.000
_cell.angle_alpha   90.00
_cell.angle_beta   90.00
_cell.angle_gamma   90.00
#
_symmetry.space_group_name_H-M   'P 1'
#
loop_
_entity.id
_entity.type
_entity.pdbx_description
1 polymer ?
#
loop_
_entity_poly.entity_id
_entity_poly.type
_entity_poly.pdbx_seq_one_letter_code
_entity_poly.pdbx_strand_id
1 'polypeptide(L)'
;MIYEKQRRYIIPFDDVPSDRAEMPEISVDDRRGNFTEVETGFPEEVAVAEARRCLSCRRCLGCALCWAECKPGAIDFSIPDRQVSLEFDEIIITGGQDNAFEPIDSQLGFGKFSDVITDLQFERMLSPTGPTDGLVVSPRDGEIPEKIAIVQGNPEGGESHLVSSMVLGVNEAIVAVNKVKKVEVILISPLCEEFRDRFLSQAEAVSGLQIVDGIPESVERAHAEGPLTLTYTENGNTGKDEFDLVVVLTKAKLAPETAALAKRFKQ
;
A
#
# COMPACT_ATOMS: atom_id res chain seq x y z
N MET A 1 38.76 9.34 16.61
CA MET A 1 38.07 10.31 15.73
C MET A 1 38.67 10.19 14.34
N ILE A 2 38.05 9.40 13.46
CA ILE A 2 38.61 9.03 12.15
C ILE A 2 38.22 10.03 11.04
N TYR A 3 37.22 10.88 11.27
CA TYR A 3 36.53 11.60 10.19
C TYR A 3 36.77 13.12 10.12
N GLU A 4 37.68 13.69 10.91
CA GLU A 4 37.88 15.16 10.96
C GLU A 4 38.83 15.74 9.89
N LYS A 5 39.55 14.92 9.10
CA LYS A 5 40.71 15.42 8.33
C LYS A 5 40.57 15.55 6.82
N GLN A 6 39.46 15.22 6.18
CA GLN A 6 39.32 15.40 4.73
C GLN A 6 37.96 15.99 4.36
N ARG A 7 37.98 17.08 3.56
CA ARG A 7 36.80 17.76 2.96
C ARG A 7 36.04 16.90 1.94
N ARG A 8 36.11 15.58 2.05
CA ARG A 8 35.34 14.62 1.27
C ARG A 8 34.55 13.77 2.25
N TYR A 9 33.23 13.95 2.24
CA TYR A 9 32.25 13.09 2.94
C TYR A 9 32.10 11.74 2.21
N ILE A 10 33.22 11.14 1.82
CA ILE A 10 33.26 9.78 1.32
C ILE A 10 33.79 8.98 2.50
N ILE A 11 32.93 8.18 3.13
CA ILE A 11 33.41 7.15 4.05
C ILE A 11 34.26 6.20 3.20
N PRO A 12 35.55 6.00 3.52
CA PRO A 12 36.30 4.91 2.95
C PRO A 12 35.66 3.62 3.48
N PHE A 13 34.94 2.94 2.60
CA PHE A 13 34.55 1.56 2.83
C PHE A 13 35.78 0.73 2.48
N ASP A 14 36.65 0.50 3.47
CA ASP A 14 37.90 -0.26 3.26
C ASP A 14 37.63 -1.70 2.75
N ASP A 15 36.39 -2.16 2.89
CA ASP A 15 35.82 -3.44 2.46
C ASP A 15 35.06 -3.37 1.12
N VAL A 16 34.94 -2.20 0.47
CA VAL A 16 34.27 -2.08 -0.84
C VAL A 16 35.17 -1.34 -1.85
N PRO A 17 35.52 -1.97 -2.98
CA PRO A 17 34.97 -3.22 -3.51
C PRO A 17 35.77 -4.46 -3.03
N SER A 18 35.12 -5.39 -2.32
CA SER A 18 35.64 -6.73 -2.08
C SER A 18 34.79 -7.79 -2.80
N ASP A 19 35.44 -8.89 -3.19
CA ASP A 19 34.79 -10.02 -3.83
C ASP A 19 33.76 -10.68 -2.89
N ARG A 20 32.74 -11.29 -3.50
CA ARG A 20 31.72 -12.07 -2.78
C ARG A 20 32.35 -13.34 -2.24
N ALA A 21 31.95 -13.75 -1.03
CA ALA A 21 32.32 -15.07 -0.50
C ALA A 21 31.78 -16.19 -1.41
N GLU A 22 32.65 -17.13 -1.80
CA GLU A 22 32.25 -18.31 -2.57
C GLU A 22 31.47 -19.29 -1.67
N MET A 23 30.35 -19.80 -2.17
CA MET A 23 29.52 -20.76 -1.44
C MET A 23 30.34 -22.03 -1.18
N PRO A 24 30.46 -22.49 0.08
CA PRO A 24 31.15 -23.74 0.36
C PRO A 24 30.37 -24.92 -0.20
N GLU A 25 31.00 -25.67 -1.10
CA GLU A 25 30.43 -26.86 -1.72
C GLU A 25 31.16 -28.13 -1.29
N ILE A 26 30.44 -29.25 -1.16
CA ILE A 26 31.05 -30.57 -1.00
C ILE A 26 31.78 -31.00 -2.29
N SER A 27 32.79 -31.86 -2.19
CA SER A 27 33.58 -32.29 -3.37
C SER A 27 32.75 -33.13 -4.34
N VAL A 28 33.16 -33.19 -5.62
CA VAL A 28 32.47 -34.01 -6.64
C VAL A 28 32.45 -35.49 -6.27
N ASP A 29 33.47 -35.99 -5.58
CA ASP A 29 33.51 -37.39 -5.13
C ASP A 29 32.53 -37.63 -3.98
N ASP A 30 32.37 -36.67 -3.06
CA ASP A 30 31.40 -36.74 -1.95
C ASP A 30 29.95 -36.62 -2.43
N ARG A 31 29.73 -36.00 -3.60
CA ARG A 31 28.41 -35.92 -4.25
C ARG A 31 27.95 -37.26 -4.84
N ARG A 32 28.85 -38.23 -5.04
CA ARG A 32 28.50 -39.46 -5.78
C ARG A 32 27.63 -40.40 -4.95
N GLY A 33 26.52 -40.83 -5.53
CA GLY A 33 25.69 -41.91 -5.01
C GLY A 33 24.83 -41.54 -3.81
N ASN A 34 24.64 -40.25 -3.51
CA ASN A 34 23.76 -39.78 -2.46
C ASN A 34 23.03 -38.49 -2.88
N PHE A 35 22.13 -38.00 -2.03
CA PHE A 35 21.34 -36.77 -2.22
C PHE A 35 21.68 -35.70 -1.17
N THR A 36 22.93 -35.67 -0.71
CA THR A 36 23.38 -34.68 0.27
C THR A 36 23.42 -33.30 -0.39
N GLU A 37 22.94 -32.28 0.32
CA GLU A 37 22.94 -30.90 -0.15
C GLU A 37 24.35 -30.47 -0.57
N VAL A 38 24.45 -29.87 -1.76
CA VAL A 38 25.76 -29.53 -2.35
C VAL A 38 26.31 -28.26 -1.71
N GLU A 39 25.44 -27.27 -1.56
CA GLU A 39 25.75 -25.98 -0.95
C GLU A 39 25.55 -26.07 0.56
N THR A 40 26.63 -26.10 1.32
CA THR A 40 26.56 -26.32 2.78
C THR A 40 26.19 -25.07 3.57
N GLY A 41 26.08 -23.92 2.90
CA GLY A 41 25.86 -22.62 3.51
C GLY A 41 27.14 -22.02 4.09
N PHE A 42 27.07 -20.74 4.46
CA PHE A 42 28.21 -20.05 5.08
C PHE A 42 28.31 -20.40 6.57
N PRO A 43 29.53 -20.63 7.08
CA PRO A 43 29.80 -20.51 8.51
C PRO A 43 29.36 -19.13 9.03
N GLU A 44 28.92 -19.05 10.28
CA GLU A 44 28.37 -17.81 10.87
C GLU A 44 29.27 -16.59 10.65
N GLU A 45 30.58 -16.75 10.83
CA GLU A 45 31.55 -15.67 10.61
C GLU A 45 31.53 -15.14 9.17
N VAL A 46 31.49 -16.03 8.19
CA VAL A 46 31.43 -15.68 6.76
C VAL A 46 30.07 -15.10 6.40
N ALA A 47 28.99 -15.63 6.98
CA ALA A 47 27.64 -15.11 6.79
C ALA A 47 27.52 -13.67 7.32
N VAL A 48 28.07 -13.40 8.51
CA VAL A 48 28.12 -12.05 9.12
C VAL A 48 28.99 -11.11 8.29
N ALA A 49 30.13 -11.58 7.79
CA ALA A 49 31.01 -10.79 6.91
C ALA A 49 30.32 -10.45 5.58
N GLU A 50 29.68 -11.42 4.92
CA GLU A 50 28.95 -11.22 3.66
C GLU A 50 27.72 -10.32 3.85
N ALA A 51 27.02 -10.42 4.99
CA ALA A 51 25.94 -9.52 5.35
C ALA A 51 26.40 -8.07 5.62
N ARG A 52 27.63 -7.89 6.13
CA ARG A 52 28.25 -6.57 6.27
C ARG A 52 28.68 -5.99 4.92
N ARG A 53 29.24 -6.83 4.03
CA ARG A 53 29.64 -6.48 2.66
C ARG A 53 28.44 -6.12 1.77
N CYS A 54 27.29 -6.78 1.95
CA CYS A 54 26.10 -6.61 1.12
C CYS A 54 25.37 -5.29 1.39
N LEU A 55 25.39 -4.37 0.42
CA LEU A 55 24.64 -3.11 0.44
C LEU A 55 23.13 -3.29 0.17
N SER A 56 22.68 -4.48 -0.22
CA SER A 56 21.33 -4.72 -0.79
C SER A 56 20.21 -4.85 0.25
N CYS A 57 20.53 -5.19 1.52
CA CYS A 57 19.53 -5.39 2.57
C CYS A 57 19.26 -4.13 3.42
N ARG A 58 19.89 -2.99 3.13
CA ARG A 58 19.72 -1.77 3.91
C ARG A 58 19.07 -0.65 3.10
N ARG A 59 17.92 -0.16 3.58
CA ARG A 59 17.41 1.18 3.22
C ARG A 59 18.43 2.30 3.53
N CYS A 60 19.37 2.04 4.47
CA CYS A 60 20.51 2.90 4.81
C CYS A 60 21.83 2.35 4.23
N LEU A 61 22.44 3.07 3.30
CA LEU A 61 23.69 2.64 2.64
C LEU A 61 24.97 2.92 3.47
N GLY A 62 24.84 3.31 4.74
CA GLY A 62 26.00 3.54 5.63
C GLY A 62 26.89 4.72 5.25
N CYS A 63 26.42 5.65 4.41
CA CYS A 63 27.21 6.79 3.92
C CYS A 63 27.49 7.90 4.95
N ALA A 64 26.83 7.83 6.13
CA ALA A 64 26.88 8.82 7.22
C ALA A 64 26.62 10.29 6.84
N LEU A 65 26.06 10.57 5.67
CA LEU A 65 25.67 11.93 5.27
C LEU A 65 24.63 12.51 6.25
N CYS A 66 23.68 11.69 6.70
CA CYS A 66 22.71 12.09 7.72
C CYS A 66 23.39 12.48 9.04
N TRP A 67 24.43 11.75 9.47
CA TRP A 67 25.20 12.05 10.67
C TRP A 67 25.99 13.36 10.52
N ALA A 68 26.65 13.54 9.37
CA ALA A 68 27.43 14.74 9.06
C ALA A 68 26.58 16.03 9.07
N GLU A 69 25.33 15.96 8.60
CA GLU A 69 24.40 17.10 8.57
C GLU A 69 23.61 17.28 9.88
N CYS A 70 23.66 16.31 10.80
CA CYS A 70 22.90 16.33 12.04
C CYS A 70 23.51 17.30 13.06
N LYS A 71 23.16 18.60 12.97
CA LYS A 71 23.59 19.63 13.93
C LYS A 71 23.35 19.27 15.40
N PRO A 72 22.23 18.62 15.79
CA PRO A 72 22.03 18.20 17.17
C PRO A 72 22.94 17.06 17.64
N GLY A 73 23.62 16.34 16.72
CA GLY A 73 24.44 15.18 17.06
C GLY A 73 23.63 13.96 17.56
N ALA A 74 22.38 13.81 17.12
CA ALA A 74 21.45 12.81 17.64
C ALA A 74 21.65 11.39 17.06
N ILE A 75 22.45 11.24 16.01
CA ILE A 75 22.65 9.96 15.32
C ILE A 75 23.82 9.23 15.97
N ASP A 76 23.55 8.07 16.57
CA ASP A 76 24.55 7.18 17.14
C ASP A 76 24.38 5.76 16.56
N PHE A 77 25.33 5.35 15.72
CA PHE A 77 25.33 4.04 15.06
C PHE A 77 25.74 2.89 15.99
N SER A 78 26.15 3.18 17.23
CA SER A 78 26.61 2.18 18.20
C SER A 78 25.51 1.68 19.14
N ILE A 79 24.30 2.26 19.08
CA ILE A 79 23.18 1.88 19.94
C ILE A 79 22.79 0.41 19.66
N PRO A 80 22.89 -0.49 20.65
CA PRO A 80 22.49 -1.89 20.48
C PRO A 80 20.98 -2.06 20.73
N ASP A 81 20.43 -3.15 20.21
CA ASP A 81 19.09 -3.62 20.59
C ASP A 81 19.03 -3.90 22.10
N ARG A 82 17.88 -3.61 22.71
CA ARG A 82 17.62 -3.86 24.14
C ARG A 82 16.33 -4.65 24.31
N GLN A 83 16.40 -5.71 25.09
CA GLN A 83 15.21 -6.41 25.57
C GLN A 83 14.81 -5.81 26.91
N VAL A 84 13.52 -5.51 27.06
CA VAL A 84 12.95 -4.96 28.30
C VAL A 84 11.90 -5.94 28.80
N SER A 85 12.03 -6.37 30.05
CA SER A 85 11.02 -7.18 30.73
C SER A 85 10.12 -6.26 31.54
N LEU A 86 8.83 -6.32 31.29
CA LEU A 86 7.81 -5.50 31.94
C LEU A 86 6.68 -6.40 32.45
N GLU A 87 6.16 -6.08 33.63
CA GLU A 87 5.02 -6.78 34.23
C GLU A 87 3.79 -5.87 34.18
N PHE A 88 2.65 -6.43 33.76
CA PHE A 88 1.38 -5.71 33.62
C PHE A 88 0.23 -6.59 34.10
N ASP A 89 -0.80 -5.98 34.67
CA ASP A 89 -2.04 -6.68 35.04
C ASP A 89 -2.94 -6.94 33.83
N GLU A 90 -2.96 -6.01 32.86
CA GLU A 90 -3.82 -6.06 31.68
C GLU A 90 -3.09 -5.57 30.42
N ILE A 91 -3.46 -6.12 29.27
CA ILE A 91 -2.91 -5.76 27.95
C ILE A 91 -4.06 -5.42 27.00
N ILE A 92 -4.05 -4.22 26.44
CA ILE A 92 -5.00 -3.79 25.40
C ILE A 92 -4.29 -3.81 24.05
N ILE A 93 -4.83 -4.58 23.09
CA ILE A 93 -4.26 -4.69 21.74
C ILE A 93 -5.04 -3.79 20.80
N THR A 94 -4.38 -2.75 20.29
CA THR A 94 -4.93 -1.80 19.31
C THR A 94 -4.05 -1.72 18.06
N GLY A 95 -3.64 -2.87 17.52
CA GLY A 95 -2.74 -2.96 16.36
C GLY A 95 -3.31 -2.39 15.06
N GLY A 96 -4.60 -2.05 15.03
CA GLY A 96 -5.27 -1.44 13.88
C GLY A 96 -5.38 -2.40 12.69
N GLN A 97 -5.47 -1.81 11.50
CA GLN A 97 -5.51 -2.51 10.22
C GLN A 97 -4.11 -2.57 9.60
N ASP A 98 -3.90 -3.56 8.74
CA ASP A 98 -2.71 -3.63 7.90
C ASP A 98 -2.72 -2.48 6.87
N ASN A 99 -1.55 -2.09 6.36
CA ASN A 99 -1.44 -1.25 5.17
C ASN A 99 -1.87 -2.02 3.91
N ALA A 100 -1.85 -3.36 3.97
CA ALA A 100 -2.40 -4.23 2.94
C ALA A 100 -3.93 -4.36 3.06
N PHE A 101 -4.59 -4.54 1.91
CA PHE A 101 -6.03 -4.79 1.79
C PHE A 101 -6.28 -6.17 1.16
N GLU A 102 -7.53 -6.64 1.21
CA GLU A 102 -7.95 -7.82 0.45
C GLU A 102 -7.69 -7.64 -1.04
N PRO A 103 -7.32 -8.71 -1.77
CA PRO A 103 -7.05 -8.60 -3.19
C PRO A 103 -8.25 -7.99 -3.91
N ILE A 104 -7.96 -7.01 -4.76
CA ILE A 104 -8.93 -6.42 -5.69
C ILE A 104 -9.00 -7.35 -6.90
N ASP A 105 -10.20 -7.53 -7.47
CA ASP A 105 -10.33 -8.24 -8.73
C ASP A 105 -9.48 -7.55 -9.81
N SER A 106 -8.58 -8.32 -10.42
CA SER A 106 -7.73 -7.86 -11.52
C SER A 106 -8.50 -7.26 -12.70
N GLN A 107 -9.78 -7.64 -12.88
CA GLN A 107 -10.65 -7.07 -13.91
C GLN A 107 -10.96 -5.60 -13.68
N LEU A 108 -10.90 -5.12 -12.43
CA LEU A 108 -11.07 -3.70 -12.10
C LEU A 108 -9.85 -2.84 -12.48
N GLY A 109 -8.79 -3.43 -13.02
CA GLY A 109 -7.69 -2.69 -13.65
C GLY A 109 -6.69 -2.05 -12.68
N PHE A 110 -6.83 -2.26 -11.36
CA PHE A 110 -5.88 -1.78 -10.37
C PHE A 110 -4.49 -2.41 -10.59
N GLY A 111 -3.45 -1.58 -10.60
CA GLY A 111 -2.08 -1.98 -10.92
C GLY A 111 -1.79 -2.17 -12.43
N LYS A 112 -2.83 -2.18 -13.27
CA LYS A 112 -2.71 -2.21 -14.75
C LYS A 112 -2.83 -0.79 -15.34
N PHE A 113 -3.76 0.00 -14.83
CA PHE A 113 -3.98 1.39 -15.25
C PHE A 113 -3.63 2.34 -14.09
N SER A 114 -2.86 3.39 -14.37
CA SER A 114 -2.37 4.33 -13.35
C SER A 114 -3.45 5.26 -12.79
N ASP A 115 -4.52 5.46 -13.53
CA ASP A 115 -5.76 6.18 -13.18
C ASP A 115 -6.87 5.24 -12.65
N VAL A 116 -6.49 4.01 -12.28
CA VAL A 116 -7.25 3.21 -11.32
C VAL A 116 -6.49 3.23 -10.01
N ILE A 117 -7.03 3.95 -9.02
CA ILE A 117 -6.43 4.12 -7.69
C ILE A 117 -7.30 3.48 -6.61
N THR A 118 -6.75 3.31 -5.41
CA THR A 118 -7.54 2.91 -4.23
C THR A 118 -8.15 4.12 -3.53
N ASP A 119 -9.18 3.88 -2.73
CA ASP A 119 -9.70 4.82 -1.74
C ASP A 119 -8.61 5.50 -0.89
N LEU A 120 -7.69 4.75 -0.29
CA LEU A 120 -6.60 5.34 0.51
C LEU A 120 -5.66 6.24 -0.31
N GLN A 121 -5.44 5.94 -1.59
CA GLN A 121 -4.67 6.83 -2.48
C GLN A 121 -5.46 8.10 -2.79
N PHE A 122 -6.77 7.96 -2.97
CA PHE A 122 -7.67 9.09 -3.18
C PHE A 122 -7.77 9.98 -1.92
N GLU A 123 -7.85 9.43 -0.71
CA GLU A 123 -7.76 10.18 0.55
C GLU A 123 -6.48 11.02 0.60
N ARG A 124 -5.32 10.40 0.31
CA ARG A 124 -4.04 11.13 0.30
C ARG A 124 -4.04 12.24 -0.74
N MET A 125 -4.67 12.05 -1.90
CA MET A 125 -4.83 13.06 -2.93
C MET A 125 -5.78 14.20 -2.50
N LEU A 126 -6.86 13.87 -1.78
CA LEU A 126 -7.82 14.84 -1.24
C LEU A 126 -7.24 15.61 -0.05
N SER A 127 -6.24 15.09 0.64
CA SER A 127 -5.63 15.72 1.82
C SER A 127 -4.85 17.00 1.47
N PRO A 128 -5.00 18.12 2.21
CA PRO A 128 -4.19 19.33 2.04
C PRO A 128 -2.69 19.13 2.33
N THR A 129 -2.34 18.10 3.10
CA THR A 129 -0.94 17.67 3.35
C THR A 129 -0.60 16.43 2.52
N GLY A 130 -1.39 16.20 1.47
CA GLY A 130 -1.20 15.17 0.46
C GLY A 130 -0.02 15.46 -0.47
N PRO A 131 0.41 14.47 -1.28
CA PRO A 131 1.43 14.70 -2.31
C PRO A 131 0.99 15.68 -3.41
N THR A 132 -0.32 15.93 -3.53
CA THR A 132 -0.92 16.84 -4.51
C THR A 132 -1.49 18.12 -3.88
N ASP A 133 -1.14 18.42 -2.61
CA ASP A 133 -1.68 19.57 -1.84
C ASP A 133 -3.21 19.65 -1.85
N GLY A 134 -3.89 18.50 -1.97
CA GLY A 134 -5.33 18.41 -2.00
C GLY A 134 -5.96 18.60 -3.38
N LEU A 135 -5.17 18.63 -4.46
CA LEU A 135 -5.66 18.67 -5.84
C LEU A 135 -6.04 17.26 -6.30
N VAL A 136 -7.23 17.14 -6.91
CA VAL A 136 -7.68 15.91 -7.56
C VAL A 136 -7.17 15.90 -8.99
N VAL A 137 -6.26 14.97 -9.27
CA VAL A 137 -5.60 14.82 -10.57
C VAL A 137 -5.48 13.35 -10.93
N SER A 138 -5.58 13.03 -12.22
CA SER A 138 -5.28 11.70 -12.71
C SER A 138 -3.77 11.42 -12.55
N PRO A 139 -3.36 10.30 -11.90
CA PRO A 139 -1.94 9.95 -11.81
C PRO A 139 -1.30 9.58 -13.15
N ARG A 140 -2.12 9.40 -14.20
CA ARG A 140 -1.66 9.03 -15.53
C ARG A 140 -1.04 10.21 -16.29
N ASP A 141 -1.75 11.33 -16.32
CA ASP A 141 -1.44 12.51 -17.14
C ASP A 141 -1.40 13.81 -16.34
N GLY A 142 -1.86 13.80 -15.08
CA GLY A 142 -1.90 14.97 -14.21
C GLY A 142 -3.10 15.88 -14.44
N GLU A 143 -4.01 15.52 -15.35
CA GLU A 143 -5.19 16.32 -15.68
C GLU A 143 -6.25 16.22 -14.57
N ILE A 144 -7.09 17.25 -14.46
CA ILE A 144 -8.21 17.28 -13.51
C ILE A 144 -9.36 16.45 -14.11
N PRO A 145 -9.80 15.35 -13.47
CA PRO A 145 -10.87 14.52 -14.01
C PRO A 145 -12.21 15.27 -13.98
N GLU A 146 -12.97 15.16 -15.08
CA GLU A 146 -14.35 15.66 -15.16
C GLU A 146 -15.35 14.61 -14.66
N LYS A 147 -15.04 13.31 -14.82
CA LYS A 147 -15.90 12.21 -14.38
C LYS A 147 -15.12 11.13 -13.61
N ILE A 148 -15.53 10.86 -12.38
CA ILE A 148 -14.87 9.91 -11.45
C ILE A 148 -15.84 8.77 -11.13
N ALA A 149 -15.39 7.52 -11.27
CA ALA A 149 -16.10 6.37 -10.70
C ALA A 149 -15.50 6.02 -9.33
N ILE A 150 -16.34 5.80 -8.33
CA ILE A 150 -15.98 5.14 -7.08
C ILE A 150 -16.65 3.76 -7.08
N VAL A 151 -15.87 2.69 -7.08
CA VAL A 151 -16.39 1.32 -7.26
C VAL A 151 -16.06 0.42 -6.08
N GLN A 152 -17.02 -0.44 -5.73
CA GLN A 152 -16.81 -1.45 -4.68
C GLN A 152 -15.82 -2.53 -5.12
N GLY A 153 -14.63 -2.58 -4.50
CA GLY A 153 -13.61 -3.59 -4.84
C GLY A 153 -13.94 -5.00 -4.34
N ASN A 154 -14.72 -5.13 -3.26
CA ASN A 154 -15.11 -6.42 -2.70
C ASN A 154 -16.62 -6.46 -2.39
N PRO A 155 -17.48 -6.62 -3.42
CA PRO A 155 -18.94 -6.59 -3.27
C PRO A 155 -19.48 -7.74 -2.41
N GLU A 156 -18.76 -8.86 -2.34
CA GLU A 156 -19.10 -10.01 -1.49
C GLU A 156 -18.56 -9.87 -0.05
N GLY A 157 -18.03 -8.70 0.32
CA GLY A 157 -17.31 -8.48 1.56
C GLY A 157 -18.14 -8.58 2.84
N GLY A 158 -19.46 -8.73 2.73
CA GLY A 158 -20.43 -8.70 3.84
C GLY A 158 -20.92 -7.29 4.16
N GLU A 159 -22.07 -7.19 4.82
CA GLU A 159 -22.78 -5.92 5.05
C GLU A 159 -21.92 -4.88 5.80
N SER A 160 -21.25 -5.29 6.87
CA SER A 160 -20.40 -4.37 7.66
C SER A 160 -19.32 -3.70 6.81
N HIS A 161 -18.69 -4.43 5.89
CA HIS A 161 -17.70 -3.89 4.96
C HIS A 161 -18.35 -2.94 3.95
N LEU A 162 -19.47 -3.36 3.34
CA LEU A 162 -20.19 -2.55 2.36
C LEU A 162 -20.60 -1.20 2.95
N VAL A 163 -21.20 -1.19 4.15
CA VAL A 163 -21.58 0.06 4.83
C VAL A 163 -20.36 0.95 5.06
N SER A 164 -19.27 0.41 5.65
CA SER A 164 -18.10 1.23 5.98
C SER A 164 -17.40 1.82 4.76
N SER A 165 -17.25 1.01 3.70
CA SER A 165 -16.58 1.43 2.46
C SER A 165 -17.44 2.39 1.65
N MET A 166 -18.76 2.21 1.60
CA MET A 166 -19.66 3.15 0.95
C MET A 166 -19.70 4.50 1.67
N VAL A 167 -19.73 4.51 3.01
CA VAL A 167 -19.66 5.76 3.77
C VAL A 167 -18.34 6.50 3.50
N LEU A 168 -17.22 5.78 3.41
CA LEU A 168 -15.94 6.37 2.98
C LEU A 168 -16.05 6.97 1.58
N GLY A 169 -16.53 6.20 0.59
CA GLY A 169 -16.69 6.67 -0.79
C GLY A 169 -17.59 7.89 -0.94
N VAL A 170 -18.69 7.96 -0.19
CA VAL A 170 -19.57 9.15 -0.15
C VAL A 170 -18.83 10.35 0.42
N ASN A 171 -18.10 10.18 1.51
CA ASN A 171 -17.33 11.29 2.10
C ASN A 171 -16.24 11.78 1.15
N GLU A 172 -15.51 10.88 0.50
CA GLU A 172 -14.51 11.23 -0.50
C GLU A 172 -15.12 11.96 -1.70
N ALA A 173 -16.28 11.49 -2.18
CA ALA A 173 -17.02 12.16 -3.25
C ALA A 173 -17.44 13.59 -2.86
N ILE A 174 -17.96 13.78 -1.64
CA ILE A 174 -18.31 15.12 -1.13
C ILE A 174 -17.08 16.04 -1.15
N VAL A 175 -15.92 15.56 -0.71
CA VAL A 175 -14.69 16.36 -0.71
C VAL A 175 -14.24 16.67 -2.15
N ALA A 176 -14.30 15.69 -3.05
CA ALA A 176 -13.93 15.86 -4.46
C ALA A 176 -14.81 16.90 -5.17
N VAL A 177 -16.14 16.78 -5.04
CA VAL A 177 -17.13 17.70 -5.61
C VAL A 177 -16.95 19.13 -5.10
N ASN A 178 -16.61 19.30 -3.82
CA ASN A 178 -16.38 20.63 -3.25
C ASN A 178 -15.08 21.28 -3.73
N LYS A 179 -14.13 20.49 -4.23
CA LYS A 179 -12.81 20.95 -4.68
C LYS A 179 -12.72 21.16 -6.19
N VAL A 180 -13.37 20.30 -6.97
CA VAL A 180 -13.30 20.33 -8.42
C VAL A 180 -14.59 20.90 -9.00
N LYS A 181 -14.48 21.95 -9.81
CA LYS A 181 -15.64 22.57 -10.45
C LYS A 181 -16.21 21.62 -11.49
N LYS A 182 -17.51 21.31 -11.37
CA LYS A 182 -18.28 20.50 -12.34
C LYS A 182 -17.78 19.05 -12.49
N VAL A 183 -17.12 18.49 -11.47
CA VAL A 183 -16.84 17.04 -11.47
C VAL A 183 -18.15 16.28 -11.24
N GLU A 184 -18.32 15.20 -11.99
CA GLU A 184 -19.36 14.21 -11.77
C GLU A 184 -18.75 12.98 -11.10
N VAL A 185 -19.30 12.58 -9.96
CA VAL A 185 -18.86 11.38 -9.23
C VAL A 185 -19.97 10.36 -9.23
N ILE A 186 -19.68 9.14 -9.69
CA ILE A 186 -20.63 8.02 -9.67
C ILE A 186 -20.09 6.94 -8.74
N LEU A 187 -20.82 6.65 -7.67
CA LEU A 187 -20.49 5.57 -6.73
C LEU A 187 -21.30 4.32 -7.09
N ILE A 188 -20.61 3.24 -7.46
CA ILE A 188 -21.21 1.97 -7.88
C ILE A 188 -20.87 0.90 -6.84
N SER A 189 -21.89 0.46 -6.11
CA SER A 189 -21.77 -0.56 -5.07
C SER A 189 -23.12 -1.24 -4.82
N PRO A 190 -23.16 -2.52 -4.42
CA PRO A 190 -24.38 -3.13 -3.93
C PRO A 190 -24.93 -2.36 -2.73
N LEU A 191 -26.21 -1.97 -2.78
CA LEU A 191 -26.85 -1.31 -1.65
C LEU A 191 -27.32 -2.35 -0.62
N CYS A 192 -26.70 -2.32 0.56
CA CYS A 192 -27.16 -3.07 1.72
C CYS A 192 -28.29 -2.33 2.45
N GLU A 193 -29.07 -3.08 3.25
CA GLU A 193 -30.25 -2.56 3.96
C GLU A 193 -29.85 -1.42 4.91
N GLU A 194 -28.79 -1.62 5.70
CA GLU A 194 -28.32 -0.61 6.63
C GLU A 194 -27.94 0.71 5.94
N PHE A 195 -27.30 0.65 4.75
CA PHE A 195 -26.94 1.86 4.02
C PHE A 195 -28.17 2.58 3.45
N ARG A 196 -29.12 1.83 2.88
CA ARG A 196 -30.38 2.39 2.36
C ARG A 196 -31.14 3.15 3.43
N ASP A 197 -31.28 2.55 4.61
CA ASP A 197 -32.09 3.12 5.68
C ASP A 197 -31.43 4.36 6.33
N ARG A 198 -30.11 4.34 6.50
CA ARG A 198 -29.41 5.34 7.31
C ARG A 198 -28.76 6.47 6.51
N PHE A 199 -28.25 6.19 5.32
CA PHE A 199 -27.30 7.07 4.64
C PHE A 199 -27.73 7.48 3.22
N LEU A 200 -28.50 6.65 2.51
CA LEU A 200 -28.83 6.88 1.09
C LEU A 200 -29.48 8.25 0.84
N SER A 201 -30.50 8.62 1.63
CA SER A 201 -31.19 9.92 1.47
C SER A 201 -30.26 11.13 1.61
N GLN A 202 -29.22 11.03 2.46
CA GLN A 202 -28.23 12.09 2.63
C GLN A 202 -27.22 12.09 1.48
N ALA A 203 -26.82 10.92 1.01
CA ALA A 203 -25.90 10.77 -0.12
C ALA A 203 -26.53 11.30 -1.42
N GLU A 204 -27.80 10.98 -1.70
CA GLU A 204 -28.53 11.47 -2.88
C GLU A 204 -28.78 12.98 -2.88
N ALA A 205 -28.73 13.63 -1.71
CA ALA A 205 -28.86 15.08 -1.60
C ALA A 205 -27.57 15.82 -2.01
N VAL A 206 -26.45 15.12 -2.19
CA VAL A 206 -25.16 15.71 -2.59
C VAL A 206 -25.17 15.99 -4.10
N SER A 207 -25.21 17.27 -4.47
CA SER A 207 -25.14 17.67 -5.89
C SER A 207 -23.81 17.26 -6.51
N GLY A 208 -23.83 16.54 -7.64
CA GLY A 208 -22.63 16.05 -8.33
C GLY A 208 -22.21 14.64 -7.93
N LEU A 209 -22.93 14.01 -6.99
CA LEU A 209 -22.78 12.59 -6.65
C LEU A 209 -24.01 11.80 -7.11
N GLN A 210 -23.79 10.73 -7.85
CA GLN A 210 -24.81 9.74 -8.18
C GLN A 210 -24.46 8.41 -7.50
N ILE A 211 -25.45 7.78 -6.86
CA ILE A 211 -25.30 6.44 -6.29
C ILE A 211 -25.99 5.44 -7.22
N VAL A 212 -25.30 4.36 -7.56
CA VAL A 212 -25.80 3.27 -8.42
C VAL A 212 -25.77 1.97 -7.62
N ASP A 213 -26.94 1.34 -7.48
CA ASP A 213 -27.06 0.00 -6.90
C ASP A 213 -26.59 -1.04 -7.94
N GLY A 214 -25.30 -1.36 -7.89
CA GLY A 214 -24.68 -2.18 -8.91
C GLY A 214 -23.37 -2.83 -8.50
N ILE A 215 -22.98 -3.83 -9.28
CA ILE A 215 -21.74 -4.59 -9.08
C ILE A 215 -20.77 -4.21 -10.21
N PRO A 216 -19.59 -3.64 -9.91
CA PRO A 216 -18.58 -3.39 -10.93
C PRO A 216 -17.99 -4.71 -11.42
N GLU A 217 -17.84 -4.86 -12.74
CA GLU A 217 -17.37 -6.09 -13.38
C GLU A 217 -15.95 -5.93 -13.92
N SER A 218 -15.73 -4.91 -14.75
CA SER A 218 -14.43 -4.72 -15.39
C SER A 218 -14.16 -3.27 -15.76
N VAL A 219 -12.88 -2.93 -15.76
CA VAL A 219 -12.35 -1.67 -16.27
C VAL A 219 -11.45 -1.98 -17.44
N GLU A 220 -11.76 -1.37 -18.59
CA GLU A 220 -11.01 -1.53 -19.82
C GLU A 220 -10.62 -0.17 -20.40
N ARG A 221 -9.63 -0.17 -21.28
CA ARG A 221 -9.27 1.01 -22.07
C ARG A 221 -9.09 0.60 -23.52
N ALA A 222 -9.90 1.17 -24.40
CA ALA A 222 -9.84 0.87 -25.83
C ALA A 222 -8.58 1.44 -26.50
N HIS A 223 -8.14 2.62 -26.08
CA HIS A 223 -7.00 3.35 -26.66
C HIS A 223 -6.09 3.89 -25.57
N ALA A 224 -4.77 3.87 -25.76
CA ALA A 224 -3.80 4.31 -24.75
C ALA A 224 -4.05 5.74 -24.21
N GLU A 225 -4.68 6.60 -25.01
CA GLU A 225 -5.04 7.97 -24.66
C GLU A 225 -6.52 8.23 -24.33
N GLY A 226 -7.40 7.22 -24.51
CA GLY A 226 -8.84 7.37 -24.27
C GLY A 226 -9.24 7.15 -22.80
N PRO A 227 -10.50 7.44 -22.42
CA PRO A 227 -11.00 7.25 -21.06
C PRO A 227 -11.07 5.77 -20.65
N LEU A 228 -11.25 5.53 -19.34
CA LEU A 228 -11.52 4.19 -18.80
C LEU A 228 -12.99 3.84 -19.02
N THR A 229 -13.25 2.72 -19.68
CA THR A 229 -14.60 2.15 -19.81
C THR A 229 -14.85 1.21 -18.64
N LEU A 230 -15.77 1.56 -17.75
CA LEU A 230 -16.23 0.71 -16.66
C LEU A 230 -17.51 -0.03 -17.08
N THR A 231 -17.50 -1.35 -16.93
CA THR A 231 -18.66 -2.22 -17.07
C THR A 231 -19.17 -2.60 -15.69
N TYR A 232 -20.47 -2.47 -15.46
CA TYR A 232 -21.11 -2.82 -14.19
C TYR A 232 -22.52 -3.38 -14.44
N THR A 233 -23.03 -4.18 -13.52
CA THR A 233 -24.43 -4.63 -13.55
C THR A 233 -25.28 -3.73 -12.66
N GLU A 234 -26.38 -3.21 -13.19
CA GLU A 234 -27.41 -2.44 -12.48
C GLU A 234 -28.79 -3.08 -12.75
N ASN A 235 -29.50 -3.50 -11.70
CA ASN A 235 -30.83 -4.12 -11.81
C ASN A 235 -30.91 -5.30 -12.81
N GLY A 236 -29.82 -6.06 -12.96
CA GLY A 236 -29.74 -7.21 -13.88
C GLY A 236 -29.46 -6.83 -15.35
N ASN A 237 -29.24 -5.54 -15.66
CA ASN A 237 -28.76 -5.08 -16.95
C ASN A 237 -27.30 -4.67 -16.86
N THR A 238 -26.56 -4.85 -17.95
CA THR A 238 -25.17 -4.38 -18.04
C THR A 238 -25.15 -2.90 -18.43
N GLY A 239 -24.63 -2.06 -17.53
CA GLY A 239 -24.27 -0.67 -17.78
C GLY A 239 -22.82 -0.56 -18.27
N LYS A 240 -22.55 0.45 -19.08
CA LYS A 240 -21.22 0.81 -19.54
C LYS A 240 -21.08 2.32 -19.59
N ASP A 241 -20.08 2.84 -18.90
CA ASP A 241 -19.78 4.27 -18.84
C ASP A 241 -18.28 4.53 -18.98
N GLU A 242 -17.94 5.74 -19.39
CA GLU A 242 -16.56 6.23 -19.50
C GLU A 242 -16.21 7.16 -18.33
N PHE A 243 -15.00 7.02 -17.81
CA PHE A 243 -14.48 7.76 -16.65
C PHE A 243 -13.03 8.18 -16.86
N ASP A 244 -12.66 9.32 -16.28
CA ASP A 244 -11.29 9.83 -16.31
C ASP A 244 -10.44 9.25 -15.17
N LEU A 245 -11.08 8.91 -14.05
CA LEU A 245 -10.46 8.34 -12.87
C LEU A 245 -11.39 7.30 -12.25
N VAL A 246 -10.85 6.14 -11.87
CA VAL A 246 -11.58 5.11 -11.13
C VAL A 246 -10.93 4.93 -9.76
N VAL A 247 -11.72 5.03 -8.71
CA VAL A 247 -11.33 4.82 -7.31
C VAL A 247 -11.95 3.51 -6.83
N VAL A 248 -11.12 2.57 -6.42
CA VAL A 248 -11.56 1.27 -5.91
C VAL A 248 -11.61 1.30 -4.38
N LEU A 249 -12.79 1.09 -3.82
CA LEU A 249 -12.98 0.93 -2.38
C LEU A 249 -12.38 -0.39 -1.90
N THR A 250 -11.46 -0.33 -0.93
CA THR A 250 -10.70 -1.49 -0.47
C THR A 250 -11.32 -2.10 0.78
N LYS A 251 -11.14 -3.42 0.94
CA LYS A 251 -11.46 -4.11 2.19
C LYS A 251 -10.21 -4.26 3.04
N ALA A 252 -10.22 -3.66 4.23
CA ALA A 252 -9.12 -3.72 5.16
C ALA A 252 -8.81 -5.17 5.62
N LYS A 253 -7.52 -5.45 5.82
CA LYS A 253 -7.05 -6.68 6.46
C LYS A 253 -6.63 -6.43 7.90
N LEU A 254 -6.80 -7.45 8.73
CA LEU A 254 -6.12 -7.51 10.01
C LEU A 254 -4.64 -7.79 9.77
N ALA A 255 -3.77 -7.01 10.41
CA ALA A 255 -2.33 -7.25 10.40
C ALA A 255 -2.02 -8.69 10.86
N PRO A 256 -1.16 -9.44 10.15
CA PRO A 256 -0.79 -10.82 10.50
C PRO A 256 -0.33 -10.96 11.96
N GLU A 257 0.37 -9.96 12.48
CA GLU A 257 0.85 -9.89 13.86
C GLU A 257 -0.32 -9.83 14.84
N THR A 258 -1.31 -8.97 14.56
CA THR A 258 -2.52 -8.86 15.38
C THR A 258 -3.31 -10.17 15.38
N ALA A 259 -3.44 -10.82 14.22
CA ALA A 259 -4.09 -12.12 14.12
C ALA A 259 -3.33 -13.22 14.89
N ALA A 260 -2.00 -13.19 14.87
CA ALA A 260 -1.15 -14.12 15.62
C ALA A 260 -1.25 -13.87 17.14
N LEU A 261 -1.24 -12.61 17.59
CA LEU A 261 -1.41 -12.23 18.99
C LEU A 261 -2.77 -12.66 19.52
N ALA A 262 -3.86 -12.44 18.77
CA ALA A 262 -5.20 -12.85 19.17
C ALA A 262 -5.32 -14.36 19.42
N LYS A 263 -4.56 -15.19 18.70
CA LYS A 263 -4.51 -16.66 18.95
C LYS A 263 -3.74 -17.00 20.23
N ARG A 264 -2.68 -16.25 20.55
CA ARG A 264 -1.86 -16.47 21.75
C ARG A 264 -2.57 -16.08 23.04
N PHE A 265 -3.37 -15.02 23.03
CA PHE A 265 -4.10 -14.53 24.21
C PHE A 265 -5.51 -15.14 24.37
N LYS A 266 -5.94 -16.05 23.49
CA LYS A 266 -7.20 -16.80 23.62
C LYS A 266 -7.07 -18.13 24.41
N GLN A 267 -5.95 -18.34 25.12
CA GLN A 267 -5.81 -19.39 26.14
C GLN A 267 -6.33 -18.88 27.48
#